data_AF-A0A2V2GF15-F1
#
_entry.id   AF-A0A2V2GF15-F1
#
_cell.length_a   1.000
_cell.length_b   1.000
_cell.length_c   1.000
_cell.angle_alpha   90.00
_cell.angle_beta   90.00
_cell.angle_gamma   90.00
#
_symmetry.space_group_name_H-M   'P 1'
#
loop_
_entity.id
_entity.type
_entity.pdbx_description
1 polymer ?
#
loop_
_entity_poly.entity_id
_entity_poly.type
_entity_poly.pdbx_seq_one_letter_code
_entity_poly.pdbx_strand_id
1 'polypeptide(L)'
;MKKTRYRVSLRLTALLSALIVLLTLLPIHAADGNGINVNLGNAACRKGEAVVIPVSVENNPGISALGMSLVYDDTKLEFLDVGYADFYGSIEVGEKILWMNNSDVHGDGVVLQLVFRALVDPDPSLSVTVAFDDGDIVNSREEKIGVGEIGTATVSLGSCEHELEIFDGALPGCVYNGYTDGEYCTKCDVFTVFPTAVPPIGHCYIDGKCAYCGLEIDGVPTLTLTSGFAGKGDKLIVNVYIVNSPGISAMSMLPVYDKSLFELKSVKFNSNGFNGISEYVSKLVSVTNHDVSGTFLYATLIFNVISDDFVRSEITMNTNSNSFVNASEERVEFQVEPATVVHNCVDGHHVYIDVPGVKPTCTEPGYTAGSYCVYCYQPEVASTEIPALGHTYVDGYCKNCGEKCPFIMGDTNADGTIDVKDIIRLMKHIAGVDIEIQGADVNGDGAIDTLDIVRLMKLIAES
;
A
#
# COMPACT_ATOMS: atom_id res chain seq x y z
N MET A 1 -22.04 15.14 16.19
CA MET A 1 -23.30 15.73 15.67
C MET A 1 -24.07 14.64 14.94
N LYS A 2 -25.36 14.45 15.27
CA LYS A 2 -26.24 13.47 14.60
C LYS A 2 -26.31 13.79 13.10
N LYS A 3 -25.69 12.98 12.24
CA LYS A 3 -25.90 13.05 10.79
C LYS A 3 -27.27 12.44 10.49
N THR A 4 -28.21 13.30 10.14
CA THR A 4 -29.57 12.95 9.74
C THR A 4 -29.50 12.11 8.46
N ARG A 5 -29.72 10.80 8.56
CA ARG A 5 -29.98 9.96 7.39
C ARG A 5 -31.32 10.37 6.80
N TYR A 6 -31.33 10.98 5.62
CA TYR A 6 -32.56 11.11 4.84
C TYR A 6 -32.89 9.74 4.25
N ARG A 7 -33.56 8.90 5.04
CA ARG A 7 -34.30 7.73 4.53
C ARG A 7 -35.56 8.26 3.87
N VAL A 8 -35.61 8.30 2.54
CA VAL A 8 -36.90 8.41 1.84
C VAL A 8 -37.57 7.04 1.90
N SER A 9 -38.30 6.81 2.99
CA SER A 9 -39.20 5.66 3.15
C SER A 9 -40.50 5.95 2.40
N LEU A 10 -40.59 5.59 1.12
CA LEU A 10 -41.85 5.55 0.38
C LEU A 10 -42.59 4.23 0.67
N ARG A 11 -43.19 4.16 1.87
CA ARG A 11 -44.29 3.24 2.13
C ARG A 11 -45.59 4.02 2.07
N LEU A 12 -46.30 3.98 0.94
CA LEU A 12 -47.76 3.89 0.93
C LEU A 12 -48.28 3.46 -0.44
N THR A 13 -49.16 2.48 -0.37
CA THR A 13 -49.78 1.66 -1.40
C THR A 13 -50.58 2.44 -2.44
N ALA A 14 -50.61 1.84 -3.64
CA ALA A 14 -51.61 2.00 -4.68
C ALA A 14 -51.62 3.31 -5.47
N LEU A 15 -50.94 3.28 -6.63
CA LEU A 15 -51.59 3.45 -7.93
C LEU A 15 -50.60 3.09 -9.04
N LEU A 16 -50.90 1.98 -9.71
CA LEU A 16 -50.35 1.64 -11.02
C LEU A 16 -50.57 2.82 -12.00
N SER A 17 -49.67 2.91 -12.98
CA SER A 17 -49.86 3.60 -14.28
C SER A 17 -49.79 5.13 -14.34
N ALA A 18 -48.76 5.75 -13.74
CA ALA A 18 -48.40 7.14 -14.09
C ALA A 18 -46.92 7.55 -13.85
N LEU A 19 -45.99 6.60 -13.65
CA LEU A 19 -44.57 6.91 -13.35
C LEU A 19 -43.63 6.58 -14.53
N ILE A 20 -44.04 6.95 -15.75
CA ILE A 20 -43.15 6.98 -16.94
C ILE A 20 -42.85 8.42 -17.36
N VAL A 21 -43.47 9.43 -16.72
CA VAL A 21 -43.38 10.83 -17.15
C VAL A 21 -42.70 11.75 -16.12
N LEU A 22 -42.18 11.20 -15.01
CA LEU A 22 -41.47 11.98 -13.99
C LEU A 22 -39.98 11.61 -13.86
N LEU A 23 -39.35 11.23 -14.98
CA LEU A 23 -37.92 10.95 -15.10
C LEU A 23 -37.17 12.04 -15.92
N THR A 24 -37.83 13.14 -16.27
CA THR A 24 -37.27 14.18 -17.16
C THR A 24 -36.68 15.39 -16.43
N LEU A 25 -36.26 15.27 -15.16
CA LEU A 25 -35.73 16.41 -14.38
C LEU A 25 -34.41 16.13 -13.64
N LEU A 26 -33.68 15.08 -14.03
CA LEU A 26 -32.23 15.05 -13.83
C LEU A 26 -31.58 15.51 -15.14
N PRO A 27 -30.55 16.36 -15.12
CA PRO A 27 -29.81 16.70 -16.33
C PRO A 27 -29.04 15.45 -16.77
N ILE A 28 -29.70 14.57 -17.54
CA ILE A 28 -29.02 13.62 -18.40
C ILE A 28 -28.42 14.51 -19.51
N HIS A 29 -27.15 14.90 -19.37
CA HIS A 29 -26.45 15.50 -20.50
C HIS A 29 -26.42 14.44 -21.60
N ALA A 30 -27.09 14.75 -22.71
CA ALA A 30 -27.06 13.92 -23.90
C ALA A 30 -25.63 13.88 -24.43
N ALA A 31 -25.21 12.69 -24.86
CA ALA A 31 -23.96 12.44 -25.55
C ALA A 31 -23.72 13.49 -26.65
N ASP A 32 -22.81 14.43 -26.40
CA ASP A 32 -22.17 15.16 -27.49
C ASP A 32 -21.13 14.16 -28.02
N GLY A 33 -21.34 13.63 -29.25
CA GLY A 33 -20.60 12.51 -29.85
C GLY A 33 -19.10 12.74 -30.12
N ASN A 34 -18.43 13.53 -29.27
CA ASN A 34 -17.01 13.90 -29.30
C ASN A 34 -16.37 13.77 -27.89
N GLY A 35 -17.00 13.00 -27.00
CA GLY A 35 -16.57 12.78 -25.61
C GLY A 35 -16.15 11.34 -25.32
N ILE A 36 -15.71 11.08 -24.09
CA ILE A 36 -15.37 9.73 -23.60
C ILE A 36 -16.65 8.89 -23.48
N ASN A 37 -16.68 7.71 -24.08
CA ASN A 37 -17.80 6.79 -23.95
C ASN A 37 -17.61 5.95 -22.68
N VAL A 38 -18.70 5.63 -21.97
CA VAL A 38 -18.69 4.86 -20.74
C VAL A 38 -19.57 3.63 -20.91
N ASN A 39 -19.00 2.44 -20.81
CA ASN A 39 -19.69 1.18 -21.03
C ASN A 39 -19.77 0.34 -19.75
N LEU A 40 -20.94 -0.19 -19.43
CA LEU A 40 -21.16 -1.08 -18.29
C LEU A 40 -21.35 -2.52 -18.75
N GLY A 41 -20.57 -3.44 -18.18
CA GLY A 41 -20.62 -4.87 -18.52
C GLY A 41 -21.88 -5.57 -18.00
N ASN A 42 -22.43 -6.48 -18.80
CA ASN A 42 -23.56 -7.31 -18.38
C ASN A 42 -23.14 -8.33 -17.33
N ALA A 43 -24.10 -8.76 -16.52
CA ALA A 43 -23.86 -9.78 -15.52
C ALA A 43 -25.09 -10.67 -15.28
N ALA A 44 -24.93 -11.72 -14.49
CA ALA A 44 -26.01 -12.60 -14.09
C ALA A 44 -25.84 -13.03 -12.63
N CYS A 45 -26.95 -13.17 -11.90
CA CYS A 45 -26.93 -13.61 -10.50
C CYS A 45 -28.31 -14.14 -10.08
N ARG A 46 -28.39 -14.72 -8.89
CA ARG A 46 -29.61 -15.06 -8.16
C ARG A 46 -29.74 -14.22 -6.91
N LYS A 47 -30.93 -14.25 -6.30
CA LYS A 47 -31.20 -13.58 -5.04
C LYS A 47 -30.15 -13.94 -3.97
N GLY A 48 -29.56 -12.91 -3.37
CA GLY A 48 -28.58 -12.98 -2.29
C GLY A 48 -27.14 -12.90 -2.77
N GLU A 49 -26.88 -13.22 -4.03
CA GLU A 49 -25.53 -13.24 -4.62
C GLU A 49 -25.04 -11.82 -4.94
N ALA A 50 -23.72 -11.66 -4.89
CA ALA A 50 -23.07 -10.45 -5.38
C ALA A 50 -22.80 -10.58 -6.88
N VAL A 51 -22.72 -9.44 -7.56
CA VAL A 51 -22.47 -9.36 -8.99
C VAL A 51 -21.59 -8.17 -9.28
N VAL A 52 -20.67 -8.35 -10.22
CA VAL A 52 -19.67 -7.35 -10.61
C VAL A 52 -20.03 -6.81 -11.97
N ILE A 53 -20.11 -5.49 -12.07
CA ILE A 53 -20.42 -4.76 -13.31
C ILE A 53 -19.21 -3.88 -13.63
N PRO A 54 -18.34 -4.28 -14.57
CA PRO A 54 -17.18 -3.46 -14.95
C PRO A 54 -17.66 -2.19 -15.64
N VAL A 55 -17.09 -1.05 -15.26
CA VAL A 55 -17.28 0.25 -15.91
C VAL A 55 -16.03 0.54 -16.72
N SER A 56 -16.18 0.50 -18.04
CA SER A 56 -15.11 0.73 -19.00
C SER A 56 -15.28 2.04 -19.73
N VAL A 57 -14.18 2.60 -20.19
CA VAL A 57 -14.17 3.81 -21.01
C VAL A 57 -13.57 3.54 -22.38
N GLU A 58 -14.13 4.20 -23.39
CA GLU A 58 -13.64 4.19 -24.76
C GLU A 58 -13.47 5.64 -25.27
N ASN A 59 -12.54 5.82 -26.22
CA ASN A 59 -12.13 7.13 -26.71
C ASN A 59 -11.58 8.03 -25.60
N ASN A 60 -10.86 7.44 -24.64
CA ASN A 60 -10.32 8.18 -23.50
C ASN A 60 -9.13 9.08 -23.91
N PRO A 61 -9.26 10.41 -23.89
CA PRO A 61 -8.20 11.33 -24.29
C PRO A 61 -7.12 11.50 -23.22
N GLY A 62 -7.32 10.94 -22.02
CA GLY A 62 -6.50 11.19 -20.83
C GLY A 62 -7.35 11.78 -19.71
N ILE A 63 -7.71 10.99 -18.70
CA ILE A 63 -8.47 11.44 -17.52
C ILE A 63 -7.61 11.36 -16.25
N SER A 64 -7.77 12.32 -15.34
CA SER A 64 -7.16 12.28 -14.01
C SER A 64 -8.21 12.18 -12.90
N ALA A 65 -9.48 12.50 -13.17
CA ALA A 65 -10.57 12.23 -12.25
C ALA A 65 -11.88 11.94 -12.99
N LEU A 66 -12.69 11.07 -12.39
CA LEU A 66 -13.99 10.66 -12.89
C LEU A 66 -14.95 10.48 -11.71
N GLY A 67 -15.97 11.32 -11.62
CA GLY A 67 -17.09 11.23 -10.67
C GLY A 67 -18.33 10.66 -11.34
N MET A 68 -19.03 9.72 -10.71
CA MET A 68 -20.26 9.16 -11.26
C MET A 68 -21.33 8.93 -10.19
N SER A 69 -22.60 9.08 -10.57
CA SER A 69 -23.75 8.71 -9.76
C SER A 69 -24.33 7.38 -10.25
N LEU A 70 -24.73 6.51 -9.33
CA LEU A 70 -25.35 5.23 -9.69
C LEU A 70 -26.86 5.37 -9.95
N VAL A 71 -27.34 4.69 -10.99
CA VAL A 71 -28.76 4.62 -11.33
C VAL A 71 -29.18 3.16 -11.44
N TYR A 72 -29.93 2.69 -10.44
CA TYR A 72 -30.43 1.32 -10.34
C TYR A 72 -31.69 1.26 -9.45
N ASP A 73 -32.38 0.12 -9.45
CA ASP A 73 -33.53 -0.14 -8.55
C ASP A 73 -33.03 -0.64 -7.18
N ASP A 74 -32.95 0.27 -6.20
CA ASP A 74 -32.45 0.00 -4.84
C ASP A 74 -33.35 -0.93 -4.00
N THR A 75 -34.54 -1.28 -4.51
CA THR A 75 -35.41 -2.28 -3.92
C THR A 75 -35.08 -3.71 -4.37
N LYS A 76 -34.28 -3.83 -5.44
CA LYS A 76 -33.93 -5.10 -6.09
C LYS A 76 -32.43 -5.38 -6.14
N LEU A 77 -31.60 -4.33 -6.11
CA LEU A 77 -30.16 -4.42 -5.98
C LEU A 77 -29.71 -3.57 -4.79
N GLU A 78 -28.67 -4.01 -4.10
CA GLU A 78 -28.00 -3.25 -3.05
C GLU A 78 -26.57 -2.98 -3.53
N PHE A 79 -26.21 -1.72 -3.73
CA PHE A 79 -24.82 -1.37 -4.00
C PHE A 79 -23.97 -1.65 -2.75
N LEU A 80 -22.93 -2.46 -2.92
CA LEU A 80 -22.04 -2.87 -1.84
C LEU A 80 -20.77 -2.03 -1.82
N ASP A 81 -20.06 -1.98 -2.95
CA ASP A 81 -18.74 -1.36 -3.03
C ASP A 81 -18.28 -1.17 -4.48
N VAL A 82 -17.10 -0.58 -4.66
CA VAL A 82 -16.39 -0.50 -5.94
C VAL A 82 -15.09 -1.33 -5.85
N GLY A 83 -14.97 -2.33 -6.71
CA GLY A 83 -13.74 -3.07 -6.94
C GLY A 83 -12.75 -2.33 -7.84
N TYR A 84 -11.47 -2.69 -7.71
CA TYR A 84 -10.39 -2.18 -8.56
C TYR A 84 -10.47 -2.77 -9.98
N ALA A 85 -9.92 -2.03 -10.92
CA ALA A 85 -9.86 -2.37 -12.34
C ALA A 85 -8.51 -1.99 -12.95
N ASP A 86 -8.41 -2.01 -14.27
CA ASP A 86 -7.19 -1.75 -15.04
C ASP A 86 -6.60 -0.37 -14.75
N PHE A 87 -7.46 0.63 -14.49
CA PHE A 87 -7.01 1.99 -14.22
C PHE A 87 -6.73 2.13 -12.73
N TYR A 88 -5.48 1.86 -12.35
CA TYR A 88 -4.95 2.15 -11.03
C TYR A 88 -5.26 3.60 -10.62
N GLY A 89 -5.68 3.81 -9.37
CA GLY A 89 -6.09 5.11 -8.88
C GLY A 89 -6.67 5.04 -7.48
N SER A 90 -6.92 6.19 -6.88
CA SER A 90 -7.69 6.29 -5.63
C SER A 90 -9.18 6.26 -5.95
N ILE A 91 -9.97 5.55 -5.15
CA ILE A 91 -11.43 5.51 -5.26
C ILE A 91 -12.04 5.96 -3.93
N GLU A 92 -12.97 6.90 -4.00
CA GLU A 92 -13.78 7.35 -2.86
C GLU A 92 -15.26 7.11 -3.16
N VAL A 93 -15.97 6.51 -2.20
CA VAL A 93 -17.40 6.19 -2.32
C VAL A 93 -18.18 7.09 -1.36
N GLY A 94 -18.92 8.05 -1.91
CA GLY A 94 -19.78 8.98 -1.17
C GLY A 94 -21.17 9.09 -1.81
N GLU A 95 -21.69 10.32 -1.94
CA GLU A 95 -22.90 10.57 -2.75
C GLU A 95 -22.66 10.26 -4.24
N LYS A 96 -21.41 10.42 -4.69
CA LYS A 96 -20.88 9.93 -5.97
C LYS A 96 -19.74 8.95 -5.71
N ILE A 97 -19.48 8.11 -6.70
CA ILE A 97 -18.23 7.34 -6.77
C ILE A 97 -17.22 8.23 -7.48
N LEU A 98 -16.08 8.47 -6.85
CA LEU A 98 -15.00 9.29 -7.40
C LEU A 98 -13.77 8.42 -7.60
N TRP A 99 -13.27 8.35 -8.83
CA TRP A 99 -11.96 7.81 -9.17
C TRP A 99 -10.99 8.96 -9.44
N MET A 100 -9.76 8.88 -8.93
CA MET A 100 -8.74 9.92 -9.06
C MET A 100 -7.35 9.35 -9.31
N ASN A 101 -6.54 10.08 -10.07
CA ASN A 101 -5.13 9.82 -10.31
C ASN A 101 -4.34 11.13 -10.30
N ASN A 102 -3.03 11.03 -9.99
CA ASN A 102 -2.11 12.18 -9.95
C ASN A 102 -1.66 12.64 -11.34
N SER A 103 -1.95 11.85 -12.38
CA SER A 103 -1.63 12.14 -13.78
C SER A 103 -2.72 11.61 -14.71
N ASP A 104 -2.72 12.09 -15.95
CA ASP A 104 -3.66 11.63 -16.98
C ASP A 104 -3.44 10.15 -17.31
N VAL A 105 -4.48 9.34 -17.15
CA VAL A 105 -4.53 7.96 -17.61
C VAL A 105 -5.14 7.95 -19.00
N HIS A 106 -4.35 7.55 -19.98
CA HIS A 106 -4.72 7.45 -21.39
C HIS A 106 -5.05 6.02 -21.80
N GLY A 107 -5.79 5.89 -22.91
CA GLY A 107 -6.18 4.59 -23.46
C GLY A 107 -7.50 4.08 -22.91
N ASP A 108 -8.05 3.05 -23.56
CA ASP A 108 -9.35 2.46 -23.22
C ASP A 108 -9.17 1.29 -22.24
N GLY A 109 -10.17 1.02 -21.41
CA GLY A 109 -10.11 -0.06 -20.42
C GLY A 109 -11.13 0.07 -19.29
N VAL A 110 -11.06 -0.83 -18.32
CA VAL A 110 -11.96 -0.81 -17.15
C VAL A 110 -11.44 0.19 -16.12
N VAL A 111 -12.24 1.21 -15.81
CA VAL A 111 -11.89 2.24 -14.82
C VAL A 111 -12.12 1.75 -13.40
N LEU A 112 -13.25 1.08 -13.19
CA LEU A 112 -13.67 0.55 -11.89
C LEU A 112 -14.68 -0.59 -12.06
N GLN A 113 -14.92 -1.36 -11.01
CA GLN A 113 -15.89 -2.45 -11.01
C GLN A 113 -16.99 -2.20 -9.97
N LEU A 114 -18.25 -2.08 -10.38
CA LEU A 114 -19.35 -1.87 -9.44
C LEU A 114 -19.81 -3.21 -8.85
N VAL A 115 -19.99 -3.27 -7.54
CA VAL A 115 -20.41 -4.48 -6.84
C VAL A 115 -21.82 -4.29 -6.31
N PHE A 116 -22.74 -5.16 -6.74
CA PHE A 116 -24.12 -5.16 -6.29
C PHE A 116 -24.50 -6.51 -5.67
N ARG A 117 -25.35 -6.51 -4.64
CA ARG A 117 -26.06 -7.70 -4.17
C ARG A 117 -27.47 -7.72 -4.76
N ALA A 118 -27.89 -8.86 -5.30
CA ALA A 118 -29.27 -9.05 -5.71
C ALA A 118 -30.19 -9.29 -4.50
N LEU A 119 -31.21 -8.46 -4.32
CA LEU A 119 -32.23 -8.62 -3.27
C LEU A 119 -33.41 -9.50 -3.74
N VAL A 120 -33.52 -9.69 -5.06
CA VAL A 120 -34.50 -10.55 -5.73
C VAL A 120 -33.81 -11.30 -6.86
N ASP A 121 -34.42 -12.39 -7.33
CA ASP A 121 -33.98 -13.03 -8.57
C ASP A 121 -34.21 -12.06 -9.75
N PRO A 122 -33.21 -11.82 -10.62
CA PRO A 122 -33.34 -10.92 -11.78
C PRO A 122 -34.23 -11.49 -12.90
N ASP A 123 -35.52 -11.65 -12.61
CA ASP A 123 -36.55 -12.08 -13.54
C ASP A 123 -37.81 -11.19 -13.43
N PRO A 124 -38.04 -10.25 -14.38
CA PRO A 124 -37.22 -9.97 -15.55
C PRO A 124 -35.87 -9.33 -15.18
N SER A 125 -34.93 -9.31 -16.13
CA SER A 125 -33.59 -8.74 -15.91
C SER A 125 -33.63 -7.29 -15.41
N LEU A 126 -32.67 -6.96 -14.55
CA LEU A 126 -32.50 -5.64 -13.95
C LEU A 126 -31.51 -4.82 -14.77
N SER A 127 -31.57 -3.49 -14.61
CA SER A 127 -30.67 -2.57 -15.30
C SER A 127 -29.86 -1.75 -14.30
N VAL A 128 -28.57 -1.59 -14.58
CA VAL A 128 -27.68 -0.66 -13.87
C VAL A 128 -27.06 0.28 -14.89
N THR A 129 -27.08 1.58 -14.61
CA THR A 129 -26.37 2.59 -15.39
C THR A 129 -25.77 3.64 -14.47
N VAL A 130 -25.06 4.60 -15.04
CA VAL A 130 -24.39 5.70 -14.34
C VAL A 130 -24.83 7.02 -14.92
N ALA A 131 -24.73 8.08 -14.12
CA ALA A 131 -25.00 9.45 -14.55
C ALA A 131 -23.84 10.36 -14.19
N PHE A 132 -23.60 11.35 -15.05
CA PHE A 132 -22.55 12.35 -14.95
C PHE A 132 -23.14 13.75 -15.00
N ASP A 133 -22.60 14.64 -14.17
CA ASP A 133 -22.81 16.09 -14.23
C ASP A 133 -21.67 16.78 -14.98
N ASP A 134 -21.86 18.05 -15.33
CA ASP A 134 -20.82 18.86 -15.96
C ASP A 134 -19.59 19.02 -15.05
N GLY A 135 -18.42 18.63 -15.56
CA GLY A 135 -17.16 18.65 -14.82
C GLY A 135 -16.87 17.41 -13.98
N ASP A 136 -17.70 16.37 -14.07
CA ASP A 136 -17.44 15.10 -13.39
C ASP A 136 -16.21 14.36 -13.96
N ILE A 137 -15.83 14.62 -15.21
CA ILE A 137 -14.62 14.04 -15.83
C ILE A 137 -13.66 15.17 -16.18
N VAL A 138 -12.44 15.09 -15.67
CA VAL A 138 -11.38 16.08 -15.89
C VAL A 138 -10.02 15.43 -16.12
N ASN A 139 -9.12 16.16 -16.77
CA ASN A 139 -7.70 15.84 -16.81
C ASN A 139 -6.91 16.58 -15.72
N SER A 140 -5.62 16.28 -15.61
CA SER A 140 -4.69 16.81 -14.60
C SER A 140 -4.42 18.32 -14.76
N ARG A 141 -4.88 18.91 -15.87
CA ARG A 141 -4.88 20.36 -16.11
C ARG A 141 -6.23 21.00 -15.76
N GLU A 142 -7.11 20.25 -15.09
CA GLU A 142 -8.47 20.64 -14.70
C GLU A 142 -9.38 20.97 -15.89
N GLU A 143 -9.02 20.50 -17.10
CA GLU A 143 -9.85 20.67 -18.29
C GLU A 143 -10.96 19.62 -18.27
N LYS A 144 -12.20 20.09 -18.48
CA LYS A 144 -13.38 19.22 -18.54
C LYS A 144 -13.36 18.34 -19.78
N ILE A 145 -13.68 17.07 -19.60
CA ILE A 145 -13.83 16.09 -20.67
C ILE A 145 -15.31 15.76 -20.80
N GLY A 146 -15.86 15.95 -22.00
CA GLY A 146 -17.26 15.64 -22.29
C GLY A 146 -17.53 14.14 -22.23
N VAL A 147 -18.75 13.77 -21.86
CA VAL A 147 -19.22 12.38 -21.89
C VAL A 147 -19.95 12.13 -23.20
N GLY A 148 -19.53 11.08 -23.90
CA GLY A 148 -20.18 10.55 -25.09
C GLY A 148 -21.32 9.61 -24.71
N GLU A 149 -21.34 8.40 -25.29
CA GLU A 149 -22.37 7.40 -25.00
C GLU A 149 -22.20 6.77 -23.62
N ILE A 150 -23.32 6.55 -22.93
CA ILE A 150 -23.36 5.84 -21.65
C ILE A 150 -24.14 4.54 -21.83
N GLY A 151 -23.44 3.42 -21.65
CA GLY A 151 -24.00 2.08 -21.67
C GLY A 151 -24.87 1.78 -20.44
N THR A 152 -25.65 0.71 -20.55
CA THR A 152 -26.45 0.18 -19.45
C THR A 152 -26.15 -1.30 -19.31
N ALA A 153 -25.76 -1.73 -18.11
CA ALA A 153 -25.59 -3.14 -17.78
C ALA A 153 -26.95 -3.80 -17.59
N THR A 154 -27.09 -4.99 -18.16
CA THR A 154 -28.18 -5.92 -17.89
C THR A 154 -27.72 -6.93 -16.86
N VAL A 155 -28.47 -7.05 -15.77
CA VAL A 155 -28.29 -8.09 -14.75
C VAL A 155 -29.41 -9.12 -14.93
N SER A 156 -29.05 -10.31 -15.39
CA SER A 156 -29.99 -11.37 -15.75
C SER A 156 -30.05 -12.50 -14.71
N LEU A 157 -31.11 -13.32 -14.76
CA LEU A 157 -31.23 -14.47 -13.87
C LEU A 157 -30.10 -15.47 -14.16
N GLY A 158 -29.30 -15.77 -13.14
CA GLY A 158 -28.19 -16.72 -13.22
C GLY A 158 -28.64 -18.11 -13.69
N SER A 159 -28.08 -18.55 -14.82
CA SER A 159 -28.40 -19.84 -15.46
C SER A 159 -27.46 -20.98 -15.05
N CYS A 160 -26.34 -20.69 -14.39
CA CYS A 160 -25.34 -21.67 -13.96
C CYS A 160 -25.70 -22.30 -12.60
N GLU A 161 -25.51 -23.61 -12.44
CA GLU A 161 -25.19 -24.19 -11.12
C GLU A 161 -23.73 -23.86 -10.84
N HIS A 162 -23.45 -23.17 -9.73
CA HIS A 162 -22.14 -22.62 -9.48
C HIS A 162 -21.08 -23.69 -9.21
N GLU A 163 -19.95 -23.57 -9.92
CA GLU A 163 -18.73 -24.31 -9.64
C GLU A 163 -17.71 -23.32 -9.10
N LEU A 164 -17.64 -23.29 -7.77
CA LEU A 164 -16.99 -22.22 -7.01
C LEU A 164 -15.51 -22.52 -6.80
N GLU A 165 -14.69 -21.51 -6.99
CA GLU A 165 -13.27 -21.49 -6.61
C GLU A 165 -13.02 -20.30 -5.67
N ILE A 166 -12.14 -20.53 -4.69
CA ILE A 166 -11.66 -19.49 -3.78
C ILE A 166 -10.41 -18.91 -4.40
N PHE A 167 -10.32 -17.58 -4.44
CA PHE A 167 -9.03 -16.92 -4.65
C PHE A 167 -8.60 -16.31 -3.33
N ASP A 168 -7.31 -16.48 -3.03
CA ASP A 168 -6.71 -16.05 -1.79
C ASP A 168 -6.65 -14.52 -1.73
N GLY A 169 -6.97 -13.97 -0.56
CA GLY A 169 -6.78 -12.56 -0.30
C GLY A 169 -5.30 -12.17 -0.28
N ALA A 170 -5.05 -10.87 -0.11
CA ALA A 170 -3.69 -10.31 -0.09
C ALA A 170 -3.54 -9.30 1.04
N LEU A 171 -2.39 -9.26 1.69
CA LEU A 171 -2.13 -8.27 2.74
C LEU A 171 -1.92 -6.86 2.16
N PRO A 172 -2.39 -5.79 2.82
CA PRO A 172 -2.21 -4.41 2.36
C PRO A 172 -0.77 -3.92 2.50
N GLY A 173 -0.17 -3.38 1.45
CA GLY A 173 1.16 -2.77 1.53
C GLY A 173 1.17 -1.37 2.16
N CYS A 174 2.30 -0.68 2.05
CA CYS A 174 2.42 0.72 2.48
C CYS A 174 1.56 1.67 1.63
N VAL A 175 1.43 1.40 0.33
CA VAL A 175 0.76 2.28 -0.65
C VAL A 175 -0.34 1.60 -1.45
N TYR A 176 -0.51 0.29 -1.29
CA TYR A 176 -1.51 -0.49 -2.02
C TYR A 176 -2.43 -1.23 -1.05
N ASN A 177 -3.68 -1.42 -1.47
CA ASN A 177 -4.68 -2.11 -0.67
C ASN A 177 -4.42 -3.61 -0.61
N GLY A 178 -4.87 -4.21 0.49
CA GLY A 178 -5.06 -5.64 0.63
C GLY A 178 -6.49 -6.02 0.33
N TYR A 179 -6.78 -7.31 0.39
CA TYR A 179 -8.09 -7.87 0.10
C TYR A 179 -8.35 -9.08 1.01
N THR A 180 -9.58 -9.24 1.45
CA THR A 180 -10.02 -10.53 2.00
C THR A 180 -10.11 -11.56 0.88
N ASP A 181 -10.18 -12.84 1.26
CA ASP A 181 -10.55 -13.90 0.33
C ASP A 181 -11.87 -13.58 -0.36
N GLY A 182 -12.06 -14.15 -1.55
CA GLY A 182 -13.34 -14.19 -2.21
C GLY A 182 -13.60 -15.51 -2.91
N GLU A 183 -14.81 -15.64 -3.42
CA GLU A 183 -15.32 -16.86 -4.03
C GLU A 183 -16.03 -16.48 -5.32
N TYR A 184 -15.66 -17.14 -6.41
CA TYR A 184 -16.22 -16.90 -7.73
C TYR A 184 -16.56 -18.20 -8.44
N CYS A 185 -17.55 -18.16 -9.33
CA CYS A 185 -17.93 -19.30 -10.14
C CYS A 185 -17.05 -19.36 -11.40
N THR A 186 -16.29 -20.43 -11.56
CA THR A 186 -15.42 -20.69 -12.73
C THR A 186 -16.17 -20.86 -14.06
N LYS A 187 -17.50 -20.98 -14.04
CA LYS A 187 -18.34 -21.13 -15.25
C LYS A 187 -18.92 -19.83 -15.77
N CYS A 188 -19.21 -18.89 -14.88
CA CYS A 188 -19.96 -17.69 -15.21
C CYS A 188 -19.35 -16.42 -14.58
N ASP A 189 -18.18 -16.55 -13.94
CA ASP A 189 -17.38 -15.50 -13.29
C ASP A 189 -18.14 -14.66 -12.25
N VAL A 190 -19.25 -15.19 -11.75
CA VAL A 190 -20.07 -14.58 -10.70
C VAL A 190 -19.36 -14.74 -9.37
N PHE A 191 -19.12 -13.64 -8.66
CA PHE A 191 -18.62 -13.65 -7.30
C PHE A 191 -19.74 -13.97 -6.31
N THR A 192 -19.69 -15.11 -5.65
CA THR A 192 -20.59 -15.44 -4.54
C THR A 192 -20.14 -14.78 -3.22
N VAL A 193 -18.83 -14.58 -3.07
CA VAL A 193 -18.21 -13.77 -2.01
C VAL A 193 -17.27 -12.78 -2.66
N PHE A 194 -17.60 -11.50 -2.59
CA PHE A 194 -16.75 -10.44 -3.14
C PHE A 194 -15.64 -10.08 -2.14
N PRO A 195 -14.38 -9.94 -2.59
CA PRO A 195 -13.27 -9.63 -1.70
C PRO A 195 -13.42 -8.19 -1.21
N THR A 196 -13.29 -7.98 0.10
CA THR A 196 -13.36 -6.64 0.68
C THR A 196 -11.98 -5.99 0.61
N ALA A 197 -11.90 -4.81 0.01
CA ALA A 197 -10.66 -4.03 -0.01
C ALA A 197 -10.29 -3.56 1.40
N VAL A 198 -9.01 -3.71 1.76
CA VAL A 198 -8.47 -3.26 3.02
C VAL A 198 -7.43 -2.17 2.74
N PRO A 199 -7.62 -0.94 3.24
CA PRO A 199 -6.73 0.17 2.88
C PRO A 199 -5.29 -0.05 3.34
N PRO A 200 -4.31 0.67 2.75
CA PRO A 200 -2.89 0.46 2.99
C PRO A 200 -2.55 0.68 4.47
N ILE A 201 -1.48 0.07 4.94
CA ILE A 201 -0.99 0.29 6.32
C ILE A 201 -0.15 1.57 6.45
N GLY A 202 0.14 2.25 5.34
CA GLY A 202 1.00 3.41 5.29
C GLY A 202 2.48 3.07 5.48
N HIS A 203 3.34 4.06 5.26
CA HIS A 203 4.74 3.95 5.65
C HIS A 203 4.90 4.15 7.16
N CYS A 204 5.91 3.52 7.76
CA CYS A 204 6.33 3.79 9.12
C CYS A 204 7.81 4.15 9.13
N TYR A 205 8.11 5.42 8.82
CA TYR A 205 9.50 5.88 8.78
C TYR A 205 10.06 6.05 10.19
N ILE A 206 11.12 5.30 10.46
CA ILE A 206 11.95 5.43 11.65
C ILE A 206 13.34 5.83 11.14
N ASP A 207 13.79 7.02 11.51
CA ASP A 207 15.10 7.53 11.11
C ASP A 207 15.31 7.58 9.58
N GLY A 208 14.27 7.98 8.84
CA GLY A 208 14.31 8.06 7.37
C GLY A 208 14.12 6.74 6.62
N LYS A 209 14.02 5.59 7.32
CA LYS A 209 13.75 4.28 6.70
C LYS A 209 12.40 3.72 7.13
N CYS A 210 11.59 3.27 6.17
CA CYS A 210 10.32 2.63 6.45
C CYS A 210 10.56 1.27 7.09
N ALA A 211 10.02 1.05 8.28
CA ALA A 211 10.14 -0.22 9.02
C ALA A 211 9.39 -1.39 8.36
N TYR A 212 8.46 -1.12 7.44
CA TYR A 212 7.66 -2.15 6.79
C TYR A 212 8.21 -2.56 5.42
N CYS A 213 8.56 -1.60 4.56
CA CYS A 213 9.01 -1.87 3.20
C CYS A 213 10.50 -1.59 2.94
N GLY A 214 11.23 -1.04 3.93
CA GLY A 214 12.64 -0.71 3.80
C GLY A 214 12.95 0.52 2.94
N LEU A 215 11.94 1.21 2.40
CA LEU A 215 12.12 2.44 1.62
C LEU A 215 12.85 3.51 2.44
N GLU A 216 13.89 4.12 1.86
CA GLU A 216 14.71 5.15 2.48
C GLU A 216 14.41 6.52 1.87
N ILE A 217 14.27 7.54 2.71
CA ILE A 217 14.13 8.95 2.30
C ILE A 217 15.53 9.51 2.06
N ASP A 218 15.91 9.64 0.80
CA ASP A 218 17.24 10.13 0.42
C ASP A 218 17.23 11.60 0.00
N GLY A 219 18.13 12.39 0.59
CA GLY A 219 18.45 13.77 0.18
C GLY A 219 17.37 14.84 0.31
N VAL A 220 16.11 14.46 0.54
CA VAL A 220 14.97 15.37 0.64
C VAL A 220 14.66 15.65 2.11
N PRO A 221 14.58 16.94 2.54
CA PRO A 221 14.13 17.29 3.88
C PRO A 221 12.66 16.87 4.06
N THR A 222 12.41 15.98 5.01
CA THR A 222 11.08 15.39 5.22
C THR A 222 10.72 15.32 6.69
N LEU A 223 9.51 15.75 7.01
CA LEU A 223 8.87 15.58 8.31
C LEU A 223 8.08 14.26 8.26
N THR A 224 8.45 13.28 9.09
CA THR A 224 7.74 12.00 9.13
C THR A 224 7.07 11.78 10.48
N LEU A 225 5.95 11.05 10.46
CA LEU A 225 5.27 10.59 11.65
C LEU A 225 5.25 9.05 11.67
N THR A 226 5.50 8.44 12.82
CA THR A 226 5.46 6.97 12.92
C THR A 226 4.03 6.45 12.97
N SER A 227 3.71 5.59 12.00
CA SER A 227 2.48 4.79 11.99
C SER A 227 2.42 3.84 13.18
N GLY A 228 1.22 3.38 13.53
CA GLY A 228 1.01 2.57 14.72
C GLY A 228 -0.31 1.81 14.73
N PHE A 229 -0.42 0.88 15.68
CA PHE A 229 -1.54 -0.02 15.86
C PHE A 229 -2.24 0.31 17.19
N ALA A 230 -3.54 0.61 17.16
CA ALA A 230 -4.27 0.97 18.39
C ALA A 230 -5.77 0.69 18.31
N GLY A 231 -6.35 0.25 19.42
CA GLY A 231 -7.79 0.17 19.67
C GLY A 231 -8.24 1.13 20.76
N LYS A 232 -9.54 1.26 20.96
CA LYS A 232 -10.14 2.12 21.98
C LYS A 232 -9.62 1.78 23.37
N GLY A 233 -9.22 2.81 24.09
CA GLY A 233 -8.62 2.69 25.41
C GLY A 233 -7.09 2.57 25.37
N ASP A 234 -6.49 2.27 24.21
CA ASP A 234 -5.05 2.23 24.06
C ASP A 234 -4.44 3.65 24.11
N LYS A 235 -3.16 3.67 24.49
CA LYS A 235 -2.29 4.84 24.30
C LYS A 235 -1.55 4.68 23.00
N LEU A 236 -1.81 5.59 22.06
CA LEU A 236 -1.10 5.65 20.79
C LEU A 236 0.08 6.63 20.91
N ILE A 237 1.27 6.16 20.56
CA ILE A 237 2.51 6.95 20.57
C ILE A 237 2.89 7.22 19.11
N VAL A 238 2.98 8.49 18.73
CA VAL A 238 3.41 8.92 17.38
C VAL A 238 4.65 9.77 17.52
N ASN A 239 5.78 9.25 17.05
CA ASN A 239 7.03 9.97 16.98
C ASN A 239 7.07 10.84 15.72
N VAL A 240 7.56 12.05 15.87
CA VAL A 240 7.74 13.04 14.81
C VAL A 240 9.22 13.19 14.55
N TYR A 241 9.67 12.77 13.37
CA TYR A 241 11.06 12.89 12.95
C TYR A 241 11.24 14.02 11.95
N ILE A 242 12.36 14.71 12.08
CA ILE A 242 12.91 15.57 11.03
C ILE A 242 13.98 14.73 10.35
N VAL A 243 13.84 14.51 9.05
CA VAL A 243 14.75 13.72 8.23
C VAL A 243 15.46 14.66 7.25
N ASN A 244 16.77 14.48 7.08
CA ASN A 244 17.60 15.24 6.15
C ASN A 244 17.48 16.77 6.31
N SER A 245 17.44 17.27 7.56
CA SER A 245 17.43 18.73 7.79
C SER A 245 18.71 19.35 7.20
N PRO A 246 18.61 20.36 6.31
CA PRO A 246 19.78 21.10 5.83
C PRO A 246 20.32 22.05 6.91
N GLY A 247 19.53 22.33 7.94
CA GLY A 247 19.82 23.31 8.98
C GLY A 247 18.58 24.17 9.25
N ILE A 248 17.95 23.96 10.40
CA ILE A 248 16.79 24.75 10.83
C ILE A 248 17.04 25.30 12.23
N SER A 249 16.67 26.56 12.46
CA SER A 249 16.77 27.24 13.75
C SER A 249 15.41 27.47 14.39
N ALA A 250 14.32 27.45 13.61
CA ALA A 250 12.97 27.55 14.13
C ALA A 250 11.97 26.72 13.31
N MET A 251 10.96 26.20 14.00
CA MET A 251 9.87 25.48 13.37
C MET A 251 8.52 25.67 14.06
N SER A 252 7.44 25.59 13.28
CA SER A 252 6.07 25.55 13.78
C SER A 252 5.14 24.70 12.93
N MET A 253 4.38 23.82 13.59
CA MET A 253 3.47 22.87 12.92
C MET A 253 2.22 22.60 13.77
N LEU A 254 1.11 22.29 13.09
CA LEU A 254 -0.18 22.00 13.73
C LEU A 254 -0.54 20.52 13.51
N PRO A 255 -0.67 19.71 14.57
CA PRO A 255 -1.17 18.34 14.44
C PRO A 255 -2.60 18.33 13.88
N VAL A 256 -2.85 17.47 12.90
CA VAL A 256 -4.16 17.24 12.29
C VAL A 256 -4.50 15.75 12.42
N TYR A 257 -5.67 15.47 12.98
CA TYR A 257 -6.17 14.12 13.25
C TYR A 257 -7.68 14.18 13.50
N ASP A 258 -8.36 13.03 13.40
CA ASP A 258 -9.78 12.92 13.73
C ASP A 258 -9.99 12.95 15.26
N LYS A 259 -10.55 14.05 15.75
CA LYS A 259 -10.85 14.27 17.18
C LYS A 259 -12.00 13.41 17.72
N SER A 260 -12.74 12.71 16.85
CA SER A 260 -13.73 11.72 17.25
C SER A 260 -13.11 10.34 17.51
N LEU A 261 -11.91 10.10 16.99
CA LEU A 261 -11.15 8.86 17.15
C LEU A 261 -10.02 8.97 18.16
N PHE A 262 -9.36 10.13 18.21
CA PHE A 262 -8.18 10.36 19.03
C PHE A 262 -8.28 11.63 19.88
N GLU A 263 -7.63 11.59 21.03
CA GLU A 263 -7.44 12.75 21.89
C GLU A 263 -5.94 12.92 22.19
N LEU A 264 -5.33 13.99 21.68
CA LEU A 264 -3.93 14.33 21.97
C LEU A 264 -3.79 14.75 23.44
N LYS A 265 -3.17 13.90 24.26
CA LYS A 265 -3.00 14.12 25.70
C LYS A 265 -1.75 14.91 26.05
N SER A 266 -0.65 14.67 25.33
CA SER A 266 0.60 15.37 25.61
C SER A 266 1.56 15.32 24.43
N VAL A 267 2.45 16.32 24.37
CA VAL A 267 3.60 16.38 23.48
C VAL A 267 4.87 16.35 24.33
N LYS A 268 5.82 15.48 23.99
CA LYS A 268 7.14 15.42 24.60
C LYS A 268 8.18 15.84 23.57
N PHE A 269 8.80 16.99 23.76
CA PHE A 269 9.89 17.44 22.89
C PHE A 269 11.19 16.72 23.24
N ASN A 270 11.99 16.41 22.22
CA ASN A 270 13.31 15.82 22.39
C ASN A 270 14.39 16.90 22.30
N SER A 271 14.81 17.41 23.45
CA SER A 271 15.87 18.44 23.55
C SER A 271 17.24 17.97 23.07
N ASN A 272 17.46 16.66 22.96
CA ASN A 272 18.70 16.12 22.38
C ASN A 272 18.69 16.19 20.85
N GLY A 273 17.51 16.10 20.23
CA GLY A 273 17.35 16.23 18.78
C GLY A 273 17.32 17.69 18.34
N PHE A 274 16.50 18.50 19.00
CA PHE A 274 16.42 19.94 18.77
C PHE A 274 16.65 20.68 20.09
N ASN A 275 17.86 21.23 20.26
CA ASN A 275 18.38 21.79 21.51
C ASN A 275 17.91 23.24 21.79
N GLY A 276 16.64 23.52 21.47
CA GLY A 276 16.02 24.83 21.59
C GLY A 276 15.02 24.96 22.73
N ILE A 277 14.28 26.07 22.71
CA ILE A 277 13.07 26.27 23.51
C ILE A 277 11.90 25.73 22.71
N SER A 278 11.07 24.89 23.33
CA SER A 278 9.91 24.27 22.69
C SER A 278 8.66 24.45 23.53
N GLU A 279 7.52 24.69 22.86
CA GLU A 279 6.22 24.83 23.52
C GLU A 279 5.11 24.20 22.66
N TYR A 280 4.08 23.68 23.33
CA TYR A 280 2.85 23.20 22.71
C TYR A 280 1.63 23.81 23.43
N VAL A 281 0.79 24.50 22.67
CA VAL A 281 -0.53 25.00 23.12
C VAL A 281 -1.61 24.48 22.19
N SER A 282 -1.53 24.90 20.93
CA SER A 282 -2.33 24.38 19.81
C SER A 282 -1.46 23.95 18.65
N LYS A 283 -0.31 24.60 18.49
CA LYS A 283 0.77 24.25 17.57
C LYS A 283 2.01 23.86 18.36
N LEU A 284 2.83 23.02 17.78
CA LEU A 284 4.20 22.82 18.23
C LEU A 284 5.00 24.01 17.70
N VAL A 285 5.78 24.64 18.57
CA VAL A 285 6.71 25.72 18.21
C VAL A 285 8.05 25.40 18.85
N SER A 286 9.13 25.54 18.10
CA SER A 286 10.48 25.39 18.64
C SER A 286 11.45 26.37 17.99
N VAL A 287 12.35 26.94 18.78
CA VAL A 287 13.34 27.92 18.35
C VAL A 287 14.68 27.68 19.01
N THR A 288 15.77 27.94 18.30
CA THR A 288 17.15 27.94 18.78
C THR A 288 17.93 29.08 18.10
N ASN A 289 19.17 29.31 18.52
CA ASN A 289 20.02 30.39 18.02
C ASN A 289 21.07 29.92 17.00
N HIS A 290 21.00 28.68 16.54
CA HIS A 290 21.90 28.08 15.57
C HIS A 290 21.14 27.03 14.74
N ASP A 291 21.69 26.65 13.59
CA ASP A 291 21.04 25.65 12.74
C ASP A 291 21.24 24.23 13.27
N VAL A 292 20.16 23.45 13.28
CA VAL A 292 20.16 22.02 13.56
C VAL A 292 19.96 21.25 12.25
N SER A 293 21.00 20.55 11.82
CA SER A 293 21.02 19.76 10.58
C SER A 293 20.98 18.25 10.89
N GLY A 294 20.72 17.44 9.86
CA GLY A 294 20.68 15.98 9.94
C GLY A 294 19.29 15.42 10.26
N THR A 295 19.25 14.14 10.65
CA THR A 295 18.03 13.42 10.99
C THR A 295 17.92 13.25 12.50
N PHE A 296 16.76 13.55 13.08
CA PHE A 296 16.53 13.44 14.51
C PHE A 296 15.06 13.27 14.87
N LEU A 297 14.81 12.60 16.00
CA LEU A 297 13.51 12.61 16.66
C LEU A 297 13.26 14.01 17.24
N TYR A 298 12.23 14.70 16.76
CA TYR A 298 11.88 16.04 17.21
C TYR A 298 10.95 16.02 18.43
N ALA A 299 9.85 15.27 18.33
CA ALA A 299 8.85 15.19 19.39
C ALA A 299 8.12 13.85 19.38
N THR A 300 7.51 13.50 20.51
CA THR A 300 6.59 12.37 20.64
C THR A 300 5.21 12.89 21.03
N LEU A 301 4.23 12.64 20.18
CA LEU A 301 2.82 12.87 20.45
C LEU A 301 2.23 11.65 21.15
N ILE A 302 1.45 11.86 22.20
CA ILE A 302 0.79 10.79 22.95
C ILE A 302 -0.71 11.03 22.89
N PHE A 303 -1.42 10.12 22.23
CA PHE A 303 -2.85 10.13 22.08
C PHE A 303 -3.52 9.08 22.96
N ASN A 304 -4.73 9.37 23.40
CA ASN A 304 -5.68 8.33 23.80
C ASN A 304 -6.57 8.00 22.61
N VAL A 305 -6.81 6.72 22.38
CA VAL A 305 -7.80 6.28 21.39
C VAL A 305 -9.17 6.19 22.07
N ILE A 306 -10.16 6.88 21.53
CA ILE A 306 -11.48 7.05 22.15
C ILE A 306 -12.60 6.28 21.43
N SER A 307 -12.37 5.83 20.20
CA SER A 307 -13.34 5.08 19.38
C SER A 307 -12.63 3.98 18.59
N ASP A 308 -13.36 2.91 18.27
CA ASP A 308 -12.94 1.81 17.36
C ASP A 308 -13.53 1.98 15.94
N ASP A 309 -14.20 3.10 15.68
CA ASP A 309 -14.93 3.36 14.42
C ASP A 309 -13.98 3.78 13.29
N PHE A 310 -12.93 2.99 13.06
CA PHE A 310 -11.98 3.15 11.96
C PHE A 310 -11.28 1.83 11.64
N VAL A 311 -10.88 1.65 10.39
CA VAL A 311 -9.95 0.57 9.97
C VAL A 311 -8.55 1.15 9.80
N ARG A 312 -8.49 2.33 9.17
CA ARG A 312 -7.33 3.21 9.09
C ARG A 312 -7.75 4.63 9.46
N SER A 313 -6.87 5.38 10.10
CA SER A 313 -7.01 6.82 10.23
C SER A 313 -5.65 7.49 10.11
N GLU A 314 -5.62 8.67 9.50
CA GLU A 314 -4.38 9.43 9.35
C GLU A 314 -4.15 10.39 10.53
N ILE A 315 -2.89 10.55 10.91
CA ILE A 315 -2.39 11.64 11.73
C ILE A 315 -1.28 12.35 10.95
N THR A 316 -1.41 13.65 10.75
CA THR A 316 -0.47 14.44 9.95
C THR A 316 -0.13 15.77 10.63
N MET A 317 0.74 16.55 10.00
CA MET A 317 1.15 17.89 10.43
C MET A 317 0.81 18.90 9.35
N ASN A 318 -0.03 19.87 9.68
CA ASN A 318 -0.24 21.02 8.83
C ASN A 318 0.92 22.02 9.00
N THR A 319 1.63 22.24 7.89
CA THR A 319 2.75 23.17 7.75
C THR A 319 2.43 24.20 6.67
N ASN A 320 3.06 25.37 6.75
CA ASN A 320 2.99 26.41 5.72
C ASN A 320 4.39 26.84 5.30
N SER A 321 4.48 27.84 4.42
CA SER A 321 5.76 28.32 3.92
C SER A 321 6.75 28.76 5.01
N ASN A 322 6.26 29.24 6.14
CA ASN A 322 7.12 29.75 7.21
C ASN A 322 7.19 28.77 8.38
N SER A 323 6.80 27.50 8.16
CA SER A 323 6.86 26.47 9.20
C SER A 323 8.27 26.06 9.56
N PHE A 324 9.28 26.31 8.72
CA PHE A 324 10.68 25.99 9.00
C PHE A 324 11.58 27.10 8.45
N VAL A 325 12.49 27.59 9.29
CA VAL A 325 13.47 28.61 8.90
C VAL A 325 14.83 28.29 9.51
N ASN A 326 15.90 28.71 8.83
CA ASN A 326 17.28 28.61 9.32
C ASN A 326 17.65 29.84 10.17
N ALA A 327 18.87 29.87 10.71
CA ALA A 327 19.36 30.94 11.57
C ALA A 327 19.56 32.27 10.83
N SER A 328 19.59 32.22 9.49
CA SER A 328 19.60 33.40 8.60
C SER A 328 18.19 33.87 8.23
N GLU A 329 17.15 33.33 8.89
CA GLU A 329 15.73 33.61 8.63
C GLU A 329 15.25 33.18 7.23
N GLU A 330 16.03 32.36 6.54
CA GLU A 330 15.65 31.82 5.24
C GLU A 330 14.73 30.62 5.42
N ARG A 331 13.73 30.52 4.55
CA ARG A 331 12.78 29.42 4.52
C ARG A 331 13.47 28.10 4.17
N VAL A 332 13.11 27.05 4.89
CA VAL A 332 13.43 25.67 4.52
C VAL A 332 12.12 24.94 4.21
N GLU A 333 12.08 24.20 3.10
CA GLU A 333 10.91 23.42 2.73
C GLU A 333 11.07 21.98 3.18
N PHE A 334 9.98 21.42 3.72
CA PHE A 334 9.90 20.02 4.12
C PHE A 334 8.70 19.37 3.44
N GLN A 335 8.90 18.16 2.93
CA GLN A 335 7.78 17.27 2.62
C GLN A 335 7.20 16.72 3.93
N VAL A 336 5.91 16.34 3.92
CA VAL A 336 5.24 15.78 5.10
C VAL A 336 4.76 14.39 4.76
N GLU A 337 5.27 13.40 5.48
CA GLU A 337 4.84 12.00 5.43
C GLU A 337 3.95 11.72 6.65
N PRO A 338 2.65 11.48 6.45
CA PRO A 338 1.72 11.26 7.55
C PRO A 338 1.92 9.90 8.22
N ALA A 339 1.37 9.75 9.41
CA ALA A 339 1.22 8.47 10.07
C ALA A 339 -0.15 7.86 9.74
N THR A 340 -0.16 6.55 9.49
CA THR A 340 -1.36 5.74 9.42
C THR A 340 -1.54 4.99 10.74
N VAL A 341 -2.69 5.19 11.37
CA VAL A 341 -3.12 4.45 12.55
C VAL A 341 -3.99 3.29 12.09
N VAL A 342 -3.53 2.08 12.36
CA VAL A 342 -4.25 0.84 12.08
C VAL A 342 -5.06 0.44 13.32
N HIS A 343 -6.34 0.13 13.12
CA HIS A 343 -7.15 -0.36 14.23
C HIS A 343 -6.76 -1.79 14.63
N ASN A 344 -6.60 -2.02 15.93
CA ASN A 344 -6.40 -3.36 16.47
C ASN A 344 -7.72 -4.14 16.41
N CYS A 345 -7.73 -5.25 15.67
CA CYS A 345 -8.87 -6.17 15.74
C CYS A 345 -9.08 -6.63 17.19
N VAL A 346 -10.32 -6.54 17.65
CA VAL A 346 -10.73 -7.09 18.95
C VAL A 346 -10.83 -8.61 18.85
N ASP A 347 -10.58 -9.31 19.95
CA ASP A 347 -10.59 -10.78 20.02
C ASP A 347 -11.80 -11.40 19.28
N GLY A 348 -11.52 -12.20 18.25
CA GLY A 348 -12.50 -12.98 17.50
C GLY A 348 -12.91 -12.45 16.12
N HIS A 349 -12.34 -11.34 15.64
CA HIS A 349 -12.64 -10.76 14.31
C HIS A 349 -11.42 -10.71 13.38
N HIS A 350 -10.54 -11.72 13.45
CA HIS A 350 -9.41 -11.83 12.52
C HIS A 350 -9.84 -12.56 11.25
N VAL A 351 -9.45 -12.00 10.10
CA VAL A 351 -9.49 -12.66 8.79
C VAL A 351 -8.04 -12.84 8.37
N TYR A 352 -7.57 -14.08 8.39
CA TYR A 352 -6.16 -14.42 8.18
C TYR A 352 -5.88 -14.73 6.72
N ILE A 353 -4.78 -14.16 6.21
CA ILE A 353 -4.27 -14.38 4.86
C ILE A 353 -2.95 -15.11 4.97
N ASP A 354 -2.84 -16.22 4.23
CA ASP A 354 -1.62 -16.98 4.14
C ASP A 354 -0.58 -16.26 3.28
N VAL A 355 0.62 -16.11 3.84
CA VAL A 355 1.77 -15.51 3.18
C VAL A 355 2.74 -16.63 2.82
N PRO A 356 3.02 -16.85 1.52
CA PRO A 356 3.92 -17.91 1.10
C PRO A 356 5.34 -17.64 1.59
N GLY A 357 6.05 -18.71 1.93
CA GLY A 357 7.45 -18.63 2.32
C GLY A 357 8.33 -18.20 1.14
N VAL A 358 9.33 -17.38 1.43
CA VAL A 358 10.35 -16.93 0.47
C VAL A 358 11.63 -17.71 0.73
N LYS A 359 12.19 -18.36 -0.28
CA LYS A 359 13.48 -19.07 -0.12
C LYS A 359 14.62 -18.06 -0.02
N PRO A 360 15.65 -18.32 0.81
CA PRO A 360 16.83 -17.45 0.85
C PRO A 360 17.58 -17.49 -0.48
N THR A 361 18.22 -16.37 -0.82
CA THR A 361 19.20 -16.29 -1.92
C THR A 361 20.62 -16.31 -1.35
N CYS A 362 21.64 -16.11 -2.18
CA CYS A 362 23.01 -15.98 -1.67
C CYS A 362 23.23 -14.72 -0.83
N THR A 363 22.52 -13.64 -1.16
CA THR A 363 22.76 -12.30 -0.60
C THR A 363 21.61 -11.82 0.28
N GLU A 364 20.41 -12.37 0.11
CA GLU A 364 19.21 -11.98 0.85
C GLU A 364 18.68 -13.16 1.67
N PRO A 365 18.21 -12.91 2.91
CA PRO A 365 17.55 -13.92 3.70
C PRO A 365 16.21 -14.34 3.05
N GLY A 366 15.75 -15.53 3.40
CA GLY A 366 14.41 -16.01 3.12
C GLY A 366 13.53 -15.92 4.35
N TYR A 367 12.28 -16.37 4.22
CA TYR A 367 11.30 -16.41 5.29
C TYR A 367 10.44 -17.67 5.18
N THR A 368 10.13 -18.30 6.31
CA THR A 368 9.10 -19.36 6.33
C THR A 368 7.74 -18.78 5.96
N ALA A 369 6.81 -19.63 5.52
CA ALA A 369 5.42 -19.21 5.37
C ALA A 369 4.87 -18.68 6.70
N GLY A 370 3.91 -17.77 6.61
CA GLY A 370 3.21 -17.18 7.75
C GLY A 370 1.74 -16.94 7.43
N SER A 371 0.98 -16.47 8.40
CA SER A 371 -0.42 -16.12 8.21
C SER A 371 -0.77 -14.96 9.14
N TYR A 372 -1.40 -13.92 8.58
CA TYR A 372 -1.58 -12.63 9.25
C TYR A 372 -2.97 -12.06 9.01
N CYS A 373 -3.51 -11.38 10.02
CA CYS A 373 -4.79 -10.72 9.88
C CYS A 373 -4.69 -9.59 8.84
N VAL A 374 -5.53 -9.61 7.81
CA VAL A 374 -5.53 -8.58 6.74
C VAL A 374 -5.77 -7.16 7.28
N TYR A 375 -6.53 -7.03 8.36
CA TYR A 375 -6.89 -5.75 8.94
C TYR A 375 -5.81 -5.18 9.86
N CYS A 376 -5.31 -5.96 10.81
CA CYS A 376 -4.41 -5.48 11.87
C CYS A 376 -3.00 -6.05 11.81
N TYR A 377 -2.68 -6.89 10.82
CA TYR A 377 -1.37 -7.53 10.65
C TYR A 377 -0.91 -8.41 11.82
N GLN A 378 -1.79 -8.72 12.77
CA GLN A 378 -1.48 -9.64 13.86
C GLN A 378 -1.25 -11.04 13.28
N PRO A 379 -0.12 -11.72 13.60
CA PRO A 379 0.14 -13.06 13.12
C PRO A 379 -0.77 -14.09 13.81
N GLU A 380 -1.33 -15.00 13.02
CA GLU A 380 -1.73 -16.33 13.51
C GLU A 380 -0.50 -17.25 13.56
N VAL A 381 0.28 -17.22 12.47
CA VAL A 381 1.56 -17.91 12.33
C VAL A 381 2.59 -16.88 11.88
N ALA A 382 3.52 -16.52 12.75
CA ALA A 382 4.58 -15.58 12.40
C ALA A 382 5.62 -16.25 11.49
N SER A 383 6.00 -15.58 10.41
CA SER A 383 7.15 -15.97 9.61
C SER A 383 8.44 -15.89 10.43
N THR A 384 9.38 -16.78 10.13
CA THR A 384 10.71 -16.80 10.73
C THR A 384 11.74 -16.60 9.63
N GLU A 385 12.72 -15.73 9.88
CA GLU A 385 13.82 -15.48 8.95
C GLU A 385 14.69 -16.74 8.76
N ILE A 386 15.02 -17.01 7.51
CA ILE A 386 15.96 -18.04 7.09
C ILE A 386 17.21 -17.30 6.61
N PRO A 387 18.39 -17.51 7.23
CA PRO A 387 19.60 -16.82 6.81
C PRO A 387 19.90 -16.98 5.32
N ALA A 388 20.52 -15.96 4.72
CA ALA A 388 21.02 -16.04 3.36
C ALA A 388 21.96 -17.24 3.20
N LEU A 389 21.93 -17.88 2.03
CA LEU A 389 22.74 -19.05 1.73
C LEU A 389 24.24 -18.75 1.74
N GLY A 390 24.61 -17.49 1.51
CA GLY A 390 25.98 -17.08 1.25
C GLY A 390 26.49 -17.59 -0.10
N HIS A 391 27.70 -17.18 -0.44
CA HIS A 391 28.40 -17.71 -1.61
C HIS A 391 29.34 -18.84 -1.20
N THR A 392 29.22 -19.96 -1.89
CA THR A 392 30.24 -21.00 -1.91
C THR A 392 30.70 -21.17 -3.34
N TYR A 393 31.97 -20.94 -3.60
CA TYR A 393 32.51 -20.89 -4.95
C TYR A 393 33.24 -22.20 -5.29
N VAL A 394 33.02 -22.69 -6.50
CA VAL A 394 33.74 -23.83 -7.08
C VAL A 394 34.20 -23.41 -8.47
N ASP A 395 35.49 -23.60 -8.77
CA ASP A 395 36.11 -23.22 -10.04
C ASP A 395 35.84 -21.76 -10.45
N GLY A 396 35.78 -20.86 -9.46
CA GLY A 396 35.58 -19.42 -9.66
C GLY A 396 34.12 -18.97 -9.82
N TYR A 397 33.13 -19.86 -9.64
CA TYR A 397 31.71 -19.53 -9.73
C TYR A 397 30.92 -20.03 -8.53
N CYS A 398 29.91 -19.27 -8.09
CA CYS A 398 29.08 -19.65 -6.95
C CYS A 398 28.21 -20.86 -7.31
N LYS A 399 28.23 -21.91 -6.49
CA LYS A 399 27.42 -23.13 -6.69
C LYS A 399 25.92 -22.89 -6.58
N ASN A 400 25.52 -21.82 -5.87
CA ASN A 400 24.12 -21.50 -5.58
C ASN A 400 23.50 -20.55 -6.62
N CYS A 401 24.22 -19.50 -7.05
CA CYS A 401 23.70 -18.47 -7.97
C CYS A 401 24.45 -18.36 -9.31
N GLY A 402 25.61 -19.02 -9.48
CA GLY A 402 26.42 -18.93 -10.69
C GLY A 402 27.20 -17.62 -10.85
N GLU A 403 27.14 -16.70 -9.88
CA GLU A 403 27.94 -15.46 -9.94
C GLU A 403 29.44 -15.77 -9.89
N LYS A 404 30.21 -15.02 -10.67
CA LYS A 404 31.66 -15.13 -10.68
C LYS A 404 32.23 -14.66 -9.34
N CYS A 405 33.18 -15.40 -8.80
CA CYS A 405 33.88 -14.99 -7.60
C CYS A 405 34.59 -13.65 -7.84
N PRO A 406 34.46 -12.68 -6.92
CA PRO A 406 35.23 -11.43 -6.99
C PRO A 406 36.74 -11.66 -6.76
N PHE A 407 37.13 -12.84 -6.23
CA PHE A 407 38.51 -13.24 -5.98
C PHE A 407 38.94 -14.38 -6.91
N ILE A 408 40.24 -14.56 -7.08
CA ILE A 408 40.79 -15.74 -7.78
C ILE A 408 40.82 -16.89 -6.76
N MET A 409 40.05 -17.95 -7.02
CA MET A 409 40.04 -19.14 -6.16
C MET A 409 41.43 -19.78 -6.11
N GLY A 410 41.97 -19.98 -4.91
CA GLY A 410 43.33 -20.50 -4.72
C GLY A 410 44.44 -19.44 -4.64
N ASP A 411 44.19 -18.18 -5.02
CA ASP A 411 45.12 -17.06 -4.77
C ASP A 411 44.93 -16.55 -3.33
N THR A 412 45.40 -17.36 -2.39
CA THR A 412 45.19 -17.12 -0.96
C THR A 412 45.92 -15.91 -0.43
N ASN A 413 46.96 -15.45 -1.14
CA ASN A 413 47.78 -14.31 -0.77
C ASN A 413 47.42 -13.01 -1.52
N ALA A 414 46.50 -13.09 -2.48
CA ALA A 414 46.00 -11.98 -3.31
C ALA A 414 47.09 -11.27 -4.13
N ASP A 415 48.11 -12.00 -4.61
CA ASP A 415 49.14 -11.45 -5.52
C ASP A 415 48.72 -11.50 -7.00
N GLY A 416 47.53 -12.02 -7.28
CA GLY A 416 46.97 -12.15 -8.62
C GLY A 416 47.41 -13.41 -9.35
N THR A 417 48.17 -14.30 -8.69
CA THR A 417 48.65 -15.56 -9.25
C THR A 417 48.36 -16.73 -8.33
N ILE A 418 48.20 -17.94 -8.89
CA ILE A 418 48.03 -19.17 -8.10
C ILE A 418 49.38 -19.91 -8.12
N ASP A 419 50.12 -19.88 -7.02
CA ASP A 419 51.44 -20.50 -6.90
C ASP A 419 51.71 -21.16 -5.53
N VAL A 420 52.94 -21.64 -5.32
CA VAL A 420 53.34 -22.32 -4.07
C VAL A 420 53.28 -21.42 -2.84
N LYS A 421 53.33 -20.09 -2.99
CA LYS A 421 53.15 -19.14 -1.88
C LYS A 421 51.73 -19.23 -1.32
N ASP A 422 50.75 -19.56 -2.16
CA ASP A 422 49.37 -19.74 -1.73
C ASP A 422 49.19 -20.96 -0.84
N ILE A 423 49.81 -22.08 -1.22
CA ILE A 423 49.83 -23.28 -0.38
C ILE A 423 50.44 -22.97 0.98
N ILE A 424 51.55 -22.22 1.04
CA ILE A 424 52.21 -21.85 2.30
C ILE A 424 51.28 -21.00 3.16
N ARG A 425 50.55 -20.06 2.55
CA ARG A 425 49.63 -19.19 3.27
C ARG A 425 48.44 -19.98 3.80
N LEU A 426 47.84 -20.84 2.99
CA LEU A 426 46.77 -21.75 3.40
C LEU A 426 47.21 -22.67 4.56
N MET A 427 48.41 -23.24 4.50
CA MET A 427 48.97 -24.05 5.58
C MET A 427 49.14 -23.28 6.89
N LYS A 428 49.63 -22.03 6.82
CA LYS A 428 49.77 -21.18 8.01
C LYS A 428 48.42 -20.88 8.64
N HIS A 429 47.39 -20.61 7.82
CA HIS A 429 46.04 -20.37 8.30
C HIS A 429 45.46 -21.60 9.00
N ILE A 430 45.57 -22.79 8.39
CA ILE A 430 45.12 -24.06 8.99
C ILE A 430 45.88 -24.38 10.28
N ALA A 431 47.16 -23.98 10.39
CA ALA A 431 47.97 -24.11 11.60
C ALA A 431 47.62 -23.11 12.72
N GLY A 432 46.61 -22.24 12.52
CA GLY A 432 46.16 -21.25 13.50
C GLY A 432 47.03 -20.00 13.58
N VAL A 433 47.85 -19.72 12.56
CA VAL A 433 48.56 -18.45 12.47
C VAL A 433 47.55 -17.38 12.04
N ASP A 434 47.49 -16.27 12.77
CA ASP A 434 46.63 -15.13 12.45
C ASP A 434 47.16 -14.41 11.20
N ILE A 435 46.56 -14.71 10.05
CA ILE A 435 46.86 -14.14 8.74
C ILE A 435 45.57 -13.98 7.94
N GLU A 436 45.47 -12.90 7.18
CA GLU A 436 44.38 -12.73 6.22
C GLU A 436 44.47 -13.77 5.11
N ILE A 437 43.34 -14.31 4.68
CA ILE A 437 43.31 -15.29 3.58
C ILE A 437 42.07 -15.03 2.72
N GLN A 438 42.19 -15.22 1.41
CA GLN A 438 41.08 -15.10 0.45
C GLN A 438 40.98 -16.37 -0.39
N GLY A 439 39.80 -16.69 -0.94
CA GLY A 439 39.62 -17.83 -1.85
C GLY A 439 40.17 -19.18 -1.32
N ALA A 440 40.12 -19.38 0.00
CA ALA A 440 40.81 -20.46 0.72
C ALA A 440 40.07 -21.81 0.71
N ASP A 441 38.74 -21.77 0.65
CA ASP A 441 37.87 -22.93 0.41
C ASP A 441 37.88 -23.21 -1.10
N VAL A 442 38.97 -23.84 -1.56
CA VAL A 442 39.25 -24.07 -2.99
C VAL A 442 38.36 -25.19 -3.54
N ASN A 443 37.89 -26.09 -2.67
CA ASN A 443 37.08 -27.24 -3.07
C ASN A 443 35.55 -26.97 -2.95
N GLY A 444 35.13 -25.92 -2.23
CA GLY A 444 33.75 -25.47 -2.06
C GLY A 444 32.90 -26.31 -1.09
N ASP A 445 33.53 -27.03 -0.16
CA ASP A 445 32.85 -27.87 0.84
C ASP A 445 32.43 -27.10 2.10
N GLY A 446 32.86 -25.83 2.23
CA GLY A 446 32.51 -24.94 3.34
C GLY A 446 33.43 -25.04 4.55
N ALA A 447 34.50 -25.85 4.50
CA ALA A 447 35.58 -25.88 5.46
C ALA A 447 36.87 -25.34 4.81
N ILE A 448 37.77 -24.76 5.62
CA ILE A 448 39.13 -24.42 5.19
C ILE A 448 40.06 -25.44 5.85
N ASP A 449 40.45 -26.48 5.11
CA ASP A 449 41.23 -27.58 5.65
C ASP A 449 42.23 -28.18 4.65
N THR A 450 42.79 -29.34 4.99
CA THR A 450 43.81 -30.01 4.16
C THR A 450 43.31 -30.46 2.79
N LEU A 451 42.00 -30.64 2.59
CA LEU A 451 41.40 -30.97 1.31
C LEU A 451 41.53 -29.81 0.31
N ASP A 452 41.48 -28.57 0.78
CA ASP A 452 41.72 -27.38 -0.04
C ASP A 452 43.15 -27.32 -0.55
N ILE A 453 44.12 -27.67 0.31
CA ILE A 453 45.53 -27.80 -0.09
C ILE A 453 45.65 -28.82 -1.22
N VAL A 454 44.99 -29.98 -1.10
CA VAL A 454 45.04 -31.02 -2.13
C VAL A 454 44.43 -30.54 -3.46
N ARG A 455 43.32 -29.79 -3.42
CA ARG A 455 42.72 -29.21 -4.62
C ARG A 455 43.62 -28.15 -5.23
N LEU A 456 44.20 -27.26 -4.42
CA LEU A 456 45.12 -26.21 -4.85
C LEU A 456 46.39 -26.78 -5.48
N MET A 457 46.95 -27.85 -4.92
CA MET A 457 48.09 -28.57 -5.49
C MET A 457 47.78 -29.12 -6.90
N LYS A 458 46.56 -29.59 -7.15
CA LYS A 458 46.15 -30.06 -8.48
C LYS A 458 46.06 -28.91 -9.46
N LEU A 459 45.46 -27.78 -9.07
CA LEU A 459 45.37 -26.58 -9.91
C LEU A 459 46.75 -26.09 -10.35
N ILE A 460 47.71 -26.01 -9.41
CA ILE A 460 49.09 -25.60 -9.71
C ILE A 460 49.84 -26.62 -10.58
N ALA A 461 49.52 -27.91 -10.47
CA ALA A 461 50.12 -28.96 -11.28
C ALA A 461 49.55 -29.03 -12.71
N GLU A 462 48.33 -28.51 -12.91
CA GLU A 462 47.60 -28.50 -14.18
C GLU A 462 47.77 -27.19 -14.97
N SER A 463 48.23 -26.12 -14.33
CA SER A 463 48.62 -24.83 -14.92
C SER A 463 50.03 -24.86 -15.50
#